data_AF-A0A2J7RKU0-F1
#
_entry.id   AF-A0A2J7RKU0-F1
#
_cell.length_a   1.000
_cell.length_b   1.000
_cell.length_c   1.000
_cell.angle_alpha   90.00
_cell.angle_beta   90.00
_cell.angle_gamma   90.00
#
_symmetry.space_group_name_H-M   'P 1'
#
loop_
_entity.id
_entity.type
_entity.pdbx_description
1 polymer ?
#
loop_
_entity_poly.entity_id
_entity_poly.type
_entity_poly.pdbx_seq_one_letter_code
_entity_poly.pdbx_strand_id
1 'polypeptide(L)'
;MELCCVMLQSATNKIIFLNSYKMKLSIIFGVIHMIFGVCLSVVNHIHFRKSIYIILEFVPQILFLLLLFAYMVAMMFIKWAIYYPQETMDCNNSTVSCSQATLDIIRYGPSCAPSVLILFINMMLFKSSPPTGEGCQEFMFDGQDLIQYVFVVVALLCIPVLLLGKPIYLLCCGHSKKSEHISENGDVNQGLELTPETFEAPSSSPAHTEHNEGDHQMGEIFIHQAIHTIEYILSTISHTASYLRLWALSLAHAQLSEVLWTMVLSNGLSGSAEGNAGSYVAGGIILYVVFAAWAVLTLAILVMMEGLSAFLHTLRLHWVEFMSKFYEGAGYVFQPFSFKMILESEDLEEE
;
A
#
# COMPACT_ATOMS: atom_id res chain seq x y z
N MET A 1 22.16 -16.85 12.17
CA MET A 1 21.08 -15.86 12.34
C MET A 1 20.75 -15.65 13.81
N GLU A 2 20.60 -16.69 14.63
CA GLU A 2 20.34 -16.56 16.07
C GLU A 2 21.43 -15.84 16.87
N LEU A 3 22.72 -16.11 16.60
CA LEU A 3 23.84 -15.41 17.28
C LEU A 3 23.83 -13.89 17.02
N CYS A 4 23.43 -13.48 15.81
CA CYS A 4 23.32 -12.07 15.43
C CYS A 4 22.10 -11.41 16.09
N CYS A 5 21.00 -12.16 16.25
CA CYS A 5 19.81 -11.71 16.98
C CYS A 5 20.12 -11.47 18.47
N VAL A 6 20.88 -12.38 19.10
CA VAL A 6 21.33 -12.23 20.50
C VAL A 6 22.30 -11.04 20.65
N MET A 7 23.23 -10.85 19.72
CA MET A 7 24.11 -9.66 19.74
C MET A 7 23.35 -8.34 19.54
N LEU A 8 22.31 -8.32 18.69
CA LEU A 8 21.51 -7.12 18.45
C LEU A 8 20.71 -6.71 19.70
N GLN A 9 20.22 -7.66 20.49
CA GLN A 9 19.48 -7.40 21.74
C GLN A 9 20.31 -6.56 22.73
N SER A 10 21.64 -6.78 22.75
CA SER A 10 22.59 -6.13 23.66
C SER A 10 23.28 -4.88 23.07
N ALA A 11 23.01 -4.53 21.81
CA ALA A 11 23.68 -3.43 21.13
C ALA A 11 23.01 -2.07 21.41
N THR A 12 23.80 -1.04 21.73
CA THR A 12 23.32 0.35 21.91
C THR A 12 22.71 0.93 20.63
N ASN A 13 23.13 0.44 19.47
CA ASN A 13 22.63 0.86 18.15
C ASN A 13 21.46 0.00 17.62
N LYS A 14 20.79 -0.80 18.46
CA LYS A 14 19.67 -1.66 18.02
C LYS A 14 18.49 -0.87 17.47
N ILE A 15 18.16 0.28 18.08
CA ILE A 15 16.98 1.07 17.73
C ILE A 15 17.14 1.68 16.35
N ILE A 16 18.29 2.31 16.06
CA ILE A 16 18.54 2.93 14.76
C ILE A 16 18.50 1.90 13.62
N PHE A 17 19.03 0.70 13.83
CA PHE A 17 18.99 -0.40 12.86
C PHE A 17 17.57 -0.95 12.66
N LEU A 18 16.89 -1.33 13.75
CA LEU A 18 15.52 -1.87 13.69
C LEU A 18 14.54 -0.87 13.08
N ASN A 19 14.76 0.42 13.32
CA ASN A 19 13.93 1.47 12.76
C ASN A 19 14.01 1.50 11.23
N SER A 20 15.23 1.52 10.68
CA SER A 20 15.43 1.50 9.22
C SER A 20 14.95 0.20 8.59
N TYR A 21 15.16 -0.93 9.26
CA TYR A 21 14.74 -2.25 8.78
C TYR A 21 13.21 -2.38 8.73
N LYS A 22 12.51 -2.11 9.85
CA LYS A 22 11.06 -2.23 9.95
C LYS A 22 10.34 -1.28 8.99
N MET A 23 10.85 -0.06 8.82
CA MET A 23 10.31 0.91 7.85
C MET A 23 10.35 0.34 6.42
N LYS A 24 11.51 -0.18 5.99
CA LYS A 24 11.66 -0.78 4.65
C LYS A 24 10.78 -2.02 4.48
N LEU A 25 10.74 -2.88 5.48
CA LEU A 25 9.91 -4.10 5.47
C LEU A 25 8.42 -3.78 5.31
N SER A 26 7.94 -2.75 6.01
CA SER A 26 6.57 -2.26 5.91
C SER A 26 6.22 -1.79 4.48
N ILE A 27 7.13 -1.05 3.82
CA ILE A 27 6.96 -0.61 2.44
C ILE A 27 6.93 -1.82 1.48
N ILE A 28 7.84 -2.79 1.65
CA ILE A 28 7.91 -4.00 0.81
C ILE A 28 6.59 -4.79 0.88
N PHE A 29 6.09 -5.05 2.09
CA PHE A 29 4.80 -5.72 2.27
C PHE A 29 3.65 -4.93 1.66
N GLY A 30 3.67 -3.60 1.82
CA GLY A 30 2.65 -2.72 1.24
C GLY A 30 2.56 -2.84 -0.28
N VAL A 31 3.70 -2.75 -0.97
CA VAL A 31 3.74 -2.84 -2.44
C VAL A 31 3.29 -4.24 -2.91
N ILE A 32 3.73 -5.32 -2.26
CA ILE A 32 3.32 -6.68 -2.61
C ILE A 32 1.80 -6.87 -2.42
N HIS A 33 1.26 -6.44 -1.28
CA HIS A 33 -0.17 -6.52 -0.99
C HIS A 33 -1.00 -5.68 -1.99
N MET A 34 -0.47 -4.51 -2.35
CA MET A 34 -1.05 -3.62 -3.34
C MET A 34 -1.05 -4.20 -4.76
N ILE A 35 0.04 -4.85 -5.20
CA ILE A 35 0.12 -5.55 -6.49
C ILE A 35 -0.91 -6.67 -6.51
N PHE A 36 -0.98 -7.47 -5.44
CA PHE A 36 -1.93 -8.57 -5.32
C PHE A 36 -3.38 -8.10 -5.46
N GLY A 37 -3.76 -6.99 -4.82
CA GLY A 37 -5.10 -6.40 -4.96
C GLY A 37 -5.45 -6.00 -6.41
N VAL A 38 -4.52 -5.39 -7.14
CA VAL A 38 -4.75 -5.04 -8.57
C VAL A 38 -4.82 -6.30 -9.44
N CYS A 39 -4.03 -7.34 -9.15
CA CYS A 39 -4.11 -8.62 -9.84
C CYS A 39 -5.47 -9.32 -9.67
N LEU A 40 -6.13 -9.18 -8.51
CA LEU A 40 -7.48 -9.73 -8.30
C LEU A 40 -8.54 -9.03 -9.16
N SER A 41 -8.37 -7.74 -9.45
CA SER A 41 -9.24 -7.01 -10.38
C SER A 41 -9.28 -7.65 -11.78
N VAL A 42 -8.15 -8.23 -12.23
CA VAL A 42 -8.08 -8.96 -13.52
C VAL A 42 -9.05 -10.14 -13.54
N VAL A 43 -9.08 -10.91 -12.45
CA VAL A 43 -9.94 -12.09 -12.34
C VAL A 43 -11.41 -11.67 -12.46
N ASN A 44 -11.77 -10.52 -11.89
CA ASN A 44 -13.10 -9.96 -12.00
C ASN A 44 -13.47 -9.62 -13.46
N HIS A 45 -12.59 -8.93 -14.19
CA HIS A 45 -12.83 -8.58 -15.59
C HIS A 45 -12.85 -9.79 -16.53
N ILE A 46 -12.07 -10.84 -16.23
CA ILE A 46 -12.12 -12.12 -16.94
C ILE A 46 -13.49 -12.78 -16.74
N HIS A 47 -14.00 -12.81 -15.50
CA HIS A 47 -15.29 -13.41 -15.19
C HIS A 47 -16.45 -12.72 -15.93
N PHE A 48 -16.46 -11.38 -15.98
CA PHE A 48 -17.48 -10.59 -16.69
C PHE A 48 -17.26 -10.48 -18.22
N ARG A 49 -16.29 -11.21 -18.79
CA ARG A 49 -15.94 -11.26 -20.23
C ARG A 49 -15.77 -9.88 -20.92
N LYS A 50 -15.30 -8.89 -20.16
CA LYS A 50 -15.07 -7.51 -20.63
C LYS A 50 -13.60 -7.29 -21.04
N SER A 51 -13.11 -8.06 -22.02
CA SER A 51 -11.67 -8.15 -22.35
C SER A 51 -11.00 -6.84 -22.78
N ILE A 52 -11.73 -5.93 -23.42
CA ILE A 52 -11.16 -4.64 -23.86
C ILE A 52 -10.79 -3.74 -22.65
N TYR A 53 -11.60 -3.78 -21.60
CA TYR A 53 -11.36 -3.01 -20.38
C TYR A 53 -10.12 -3.51 -19.62
N ILE A 54 -9.77 -4.79 -19.75
CA ILE A 54 -8.53 -5.35 -19.20
C ILE A 54 -7.30 -4.64 -19.78
N ILE A 55 -7.30 -4.39 -21.10
CA ILE A 55 -6.13 -3.78 -21.76
C ILE A 55 -6.09 -2.26 -21.51
N LEU A 56 -7.24 -1.58 -21.48
CA LEU A 56 -7.29 -0.12 -21.35
C LEU A 56 -7.22 0.39 -19.91
N GLU A 57 -7.62 -0.41 -18.91
CA GLU A 57 -7.67 0.01 -17.51
C GLU A 57 -6.64 -0.73 -16.65
N PHE A 58 -6.62 -2.06 -16.69
CA PHE A 58 -5.70 -2.83 -15.85
C PHE A 58 -4.23 -2.69 -16.28
N VAL A 59 -3.91 -2.72 -17.57
CA VAL A 59 -2.51 -2.64 -18.04
C VAL A 59 -1.83 -1.32 -17.62
N PRO A 60 -2.42 -0.13 -17.85
CA PRO A 60 -1.82 1.12 -17.37
C PRO A 60 -1.72 1.20 -15.84
N GLN A 61 -2.72 0.69 -15.11
CA GLN A 61 -2.72 0.65 -13.65
C GLN A 61 -1.55 -0.20 -13.11
N ILE A 62 -1.44 -1.46 -13.53
CA ILE A 62 -0.38 -2.36 -13.05
C ILE A 62 1.01 -1.88 -13.50
N LEU A 63 1.12 -1.36 -14.72
CA LEU A 63 2.38 -0.83 -15.26
C LEU A 63 2.84 0.39 -14.45
N PHE A 64 1.95 1.34 -14.17
CA PHE A 64 2.25 2.51 -13.34
C PHE A 64 2.72 2.11 -11.93
N LEU A 65 2.00 1.20 -11.29
CA LEU A 65 2.33 0.73 -9.94
C LEU A 65 3.67 -0.01 -9.90
N LEU A 66 3.94 -0.89 -10.88
CA LEU A 66 5.17 -1.66 -10.96
C LEU A 66 6.38 -0.76 -11.23
N LEU A 67 6.28 0.16 -12.18
CA LEU A 67 7.40 1.01 -12.57
C LEU A 67 7.86 1.97 -11.48
N LEU A 68 6.94 2.52 -10.67
CA LEU A 68 7.31 3.41 -9.57
C LEU A 68 7.65 2.63 -8.29
N PHE A 69 6.71 1.82 -7.81
CA PHE A 69 6.81 1.25 -6.47
C PHE A 69 7.53 -0.10 -6.43
N ALA A 70 7.35 -0.96 -7.44
CA ALA A 70 8.11 -2.22 -7.47
C ALA A 70 9.60 -1.98 -7.79
N TYR A 71 9.91 -0.96 -8.61
CA TYR A 71 11.30 -0.52 -8.80
C TYR A 71 11.95 -0.04 -7.50
N MET A 72 11.24 0.77 -6.70
CA MET A 72 11.73 1.19 -5.37
C MET A 72 12.01 -0.02 -4.46
N VAL A 73 11.12 -1.02 -4.45
CA VAL A 73 11.31 -2.28 -3.70
C VAL A 73 12.53 -3.04 -4.21
N ALA A 74 12.71 -3.15 -5.52
CA ALA A 74 13.89 -3.77 -6.12
C ALA A 74 15.19 -3.07 -5.67
N MET A 75 15.21 -1.74 -5.64
CA MET A 75 16.37 -0.98 -5.14
C MET A 75 16.67 -1.24 -3.65
N MET A 76 15.66 -1.49 -2.82
CA MET A 76 15.90 -1.89 -1.42
C MET A 76 16.59 -3.26 -1.33
N PHE A 77 16.17 -4.24 -2.13
CA PHE A 77 16.81 -5.56 -2.18
C PHE A 77 18.22 -5.50 -2.75
N ILE A 78 18.44 -4.75 -3.83
CA ILE A 78 19.79 -4.59 -4.41
C ILE A 78 20.70 -3.88 -3.40
N LYS A 79 20.22 -2.87 -2.67
CA LYS A 79 20.99 -2.25 -1.58
C LYS A 79 21.38 -3.26 -0.49
N TRP A 80 20.47 -4.16 -0.10
CA TRP A 80 20.77 -5.22 0.86
C TRP A 80 21.76 -6.27 0.32
N ALA A 81 21.81 -6.48 -0.99
CA ALA A 81 22.69 -7.44 -1.63
C ALA A 81 24.11 -6.90 -1.88
N ILE A 82 24.24 -5.63 -2.27
CA ILE A 82 25.52 -5.04 -2.72
C ILE A 82 26.35 -4.45 -1.58
N TYR A 83 25.71 -3.83 -0.58
CA TYR A 83 26.44 -3.15 0.49
C TYR A 83 26.64 -4.10 1.68
N TYR A 84 27.87 -4.56 1.86
CA TYR A 84 28.27 -5.38 3.00
C TYR A 84 29.49 -4.75 3.70
N PRO A 85 29.65 -4.95 5.02
CA PRO A 85 30.81 -4.43 5.73
C PRO A 85 32.06 -5.18 5.28
N GLN A 86 32.91 -4.50 4.51
CA GLN A 86 34.25 -4.93 4.15
C GLN A 86 35.24 -4.16 5.05
N GLU A 87 36.20 -4.86 5.65
CA GLU A 87 37.29 -4.26 6.43
C GLU A 87 38.04 -3.27 5.53
N THR A 88 37.91 -1.97 5.81
CA THR A 88 38.59 -0.91 5.08
C THR A 88 40.07 -0.89 5.49
N MET A 89 40.98 -1.22 4.59
CA MET A 89 42.38 -0.86 4.74
C MET A 89 42.53 0.66 4.55
N ASP A 90 42.93 1.34 5.62
CA ASP A 90 43.16 2.78 5.65
C ASP A 90 44.23 3.21 4.63
N CYS A 91 43.85 4.06 3.68
CA CYS A 91 44.75 4.65 2.68
C CYS A 91 45.32 6.01 3.15
N ASN A 92 45.56 6.17 4.45
CA ASN A 92 45.93 7.46 5.05
C ASN A 92 47.45 7.71 5.11
N ASN A 93 48.29 6.74 4.73
CA ASN A 93 49.75 6.94 4.68
C ASN A 93 50.24 7.05 3.23
N SER A 94 50.65 8.27 2.88
CA SER A 94 50.83 8.82 1.52
C SER A 94 51.96 8.24 0.66
N THR A 95 52.12 6.92 0.53
CA THR A 95 53.11 6.35 -0.42
C THR A 95 52.61 5.20 -1.30
N VAL A 96 51.32 4.87 -1.24
CA VAL A 96 50.73 3.91 -2.17
C VAL A 96 49.59 4.60 -2.89
N SER A 97 49.79 4.88 -4.18
CA SER A 97 48.69 5.17 -5.10
C SER A 97 47.64 4.08 -4.92
N CYS A 98 46.47 4.45 -4.38
CA CYS A 98 45.32 3.54 -4.28
C CYS A 98 45.13 2.91 -5.66
N SER A 99 45.40 1.61 -5.75
CA SER A 99 45.11 0.84 -6.95
C SER A 99 43.63 1.04 -7.33
N GLN A 100 43.29 0.98 -8.61
CA GLN A 100 41.89 1.01 -9.10
C GLN A 100 41.00 0.03 -8.30
N ALA A 101 41.56 -1.10 -7.86
CA ALA A 101 40.88 -2.10 -7.02
C ALA A 101 40.51 -1.62 -5.62
N THR A 102 41.20 -0.61 -5.06
CA THR A 102 40.90 -0.02 -3.75
C THR A 102 39.78 1.02 -3.82
N LEU A 103 39.63 1.71 -4.96
CA LEU A 103 38.52 2.65 -5.19
C LEU A 103 37.17 1.92 -5.28
N ASP A 104 37.14 0.72 -5.87
CA ASP A 104 35.95 -0.13 -5.94
C ASP A 104 35.53 -0.67 -4.56
N ILE A 105 36.49 -0.86 -3.64
CA ILE A 105 36.21 -1.27 -2.25
C ILE A 105 35.54 -0.12 -1.47
N ILE A 106 35.95 1.13 -1.69
CA ILE A 106 35.30 2.31 -1.09
C ILE A 106 33.91 2.52 -1.70
N ARG A 107 33.74 2.28 -3.00
CA ARG A 107 32.46 2.41 -3.73
C ARG A 107 31.32 1.61 -3.10
N TYR A 108 31.59 0.39 -2.62
CA TYR A 108 30.59 -0.49 -2.00
C TYR A 108 30.62 -0.47 -0.46
N GLY A 109 31.40 0.44 0.14
CA GLY A 109 31.50 0.59 1.58
C GLY A 109 30.22 1.17 2.23
N PRO A 110 30.05 1.00 3.56
CA PRO A 110 28.87 1.48 4.29
C PRO A 110 28.71 3.01 4.26
N SER A 111 29.80 3.76 4.10
CA SER A 111 29.80 5.22 4.03
C SER A 111 29.25 5.79 2.72
N CYS A 112 29.35 5.04 1.62
CA CYS A 112 28.84 5.46 0.31
C CYS A 112 27.38 5.02 0.04
N ALA A 113 26.71 4.37 0.99
CA ALA A 113 25.39 3.77 0.76
C ALA A 113 24.26 4.83 0.67
N PRO A 114 23.68 5.10 -0.53
CA PRO A 114 22.68 6.15 -0.70
C PRO A 114 21.35 5.80 -0.05
N SER A 115 20.56 6.80 0.35
CA SER A 115 19.23 6.56 0.89
C SER A 115 18.22 6.28 -0.25
N VAL A 116 17.50 5.15 -0.18
CA VAL A 116 16.58 4.74 -1.27
C VAL A 116 15.44 5.75 -1.44
N LEU A 117 15.04 6.42 -0.36
CA LEU A 117 13.98 7.43 -0.37
C LEU A 117 14.43 8.71 -1.08
N ILE A 118 15.64 9.25 -0.83
CA ILE A 118 16.10 10.45 -1.55
C ILE A 118 16.30 10.17 -3.03
N LEU A 119 16.80 8.98 -3.38
CA LEU A 119 16.95 8.54 -4.75
C LEU A 119 15.60 8.50 -5.49
N PHE A 120 14.55 8.01 -4.82
CA PHE A 120 13.20 8.02 -5.37
C PHE A 120 12.64 9.44 -5.53
N ILE A 121 12.87 10.35 -4.58
CA ILE A 121 12.47 11.76 -4.72
C ILE A 121 13.21 12.41 -5.89
N ASN A 122 14.51 12.19 -6.00
CA ASN A 122 15.36 12.76 -7.05
C ASN A 122 14.98 12.22 -8.43
N MET A 123 14.58 10.95 -8.52
CA MET A 123 14.01 10.35 -9.73
C MET A 123 12.72 11.07 -10.16
N MET A 124 11.79 11.35 -9.24
CA MET A 124 10.52 12.04 -9.57
C MET A 124 10.72 13.54 -9.85
N LEU A 125 11.76 14.15 -9.29
CA LEU A 125 12.07 15.57 -9.45
C LEU A 125 13.06 15.85 -10.60
N PHE A 126 13.55 14.81 -11.29
CA PHE A 126 14.59 14.89 -12.33
C PHE A 126 15.83 15.68 -11.89
N LYS A 127 16.30 15.45 -10.65
CA LYS A 127 17.51 16.08 -10.11
C LYS A 127 18.57 15.04 -9.78
N SER A 128 19.83 15.39 -10.03
CA SER A 128 20.99 14.65 -9.52
C SER A 128 21.46 15.28 -8.22
N SER A 129 21.67 14.45 -7.21
CA SER A 129 22.27 14.81 -5.92
C SER A 129 23.80 14.64 -5.98
N PRO A 130 24.59 15.56 -5.40
CA PRO A 130 26.03 15.36 -5.32
C PRO A 130 26.35 14.09 -4.50
N PRO A 131 27.40 13.33 -4.87
CA PRO A 131 27.80 12.12 -4.16
C PRO A 131 28.19 12.40 -2.70
N THR A 132 27.90 11.45 -1.81
CA THR A 132 28.11 11.53 -0.35
C THR A 132 29.58 11.41 0.07
N GLY A 133 30.50 12.13 -0.59
CA GLY A 133 31.92 12.15 -0.27
C GLY A 133 32.86 11.90 -1.46
N GLU A 134 34.14 12.17 -1.24
CA GLU A 134 35.21 11.95 -2.21
C GLU A 134 35.35 10.43 -2.49
N GLY A 135 35.12 10.01 -3.74
CA GLY A 135 35.24 8.61 -4.18
C GLY A 135 33.94 7.79 -4.25
N CYS A 136 32.79 8.33 -3.83
CA CYS A 136 31.50 7.65 -3.97
C CYS A 136 30.83 7.99 -5.32
N GLN A 137 30.20 7.02 -5.99
CA GLN A 137 29.31 7.28 -7.13
C GLN A 137 27.88 7.48 -6.63
N GLU A 138 27.14 8.41 -7.25
CA GLU A 138 25.73 8.70 -6.93
C GLU A 138 24.81 7.49 -7.23
N PHE A 139 25.17 6.73 -8.27
CA PHE A 139 24.39 5.62 -8.78
C PHE A 139 24.92 4.26 -8.31
N MET A 140 24.01 3.34 -8.05
CA MET A 140 24.28 2.02 -7.45
C MET A 140 24.72 1.00 -8.50
N PHE A 141 24.39 1.22 -9.77
CA PHE A 141 24.80 0.43 -10.92
C PHE A 141 24.96 1.33 -12.17
N ASP A 142 25.76 0.88 -13.12
CA ASP A 142 26.00 1.63 -14.36
C ASP A 142 24.73 1.69 -15.23
N GLY A 143 24.33 2.89 -15.67
CA GLY A 143 23.13 3.14 -16.46
C GLY A 143 21.83 3.30 -15.66
N GLN A 144 21.92 3.49 -14.34
CA GLN A 144 20.76 3.69 -13.48
C GLN A 144 19.94 4.94 -13.83
N ASP A 145 20.61 6.02 -14.23
CA ASP A 145 20.01 7.28 -14.68
C ASP A 145 19.10 7.07 -15.89
N LEU A 146 19.55 6.29 -16.89
CA LEU A 146 18.76 5.97 -18.07
C LEU A 146 17.52 5.14 -17.70
N ILE A 147 17.68 4.10 -16.87
CA ILE A 147 16.55 3.24 -16.46
C ILE A 147 15.52 4.05 -15.67
N GLN A 148 15.98 4.91 -14.74
CA GLN A 148 15.11 5.77 -13.96
C GLN A 148 14.33 6.76 -14.84
N TYR A 149 15.02 7.40 -15.78
CA TYR A 149 14.39 8.31 -16.73
C TYR A 149 13.32 7.60 -17.57
N VAL A 150 13.64 6.42 -18.13
CA VAL A 150 12.70 5.62 -18.94
C VAL A 150 11.48 5.22 -18.10
N PHE A 151 11.66 4.76 -16.87
CA PHE A 151 10.55 4.35 -16.00
C PHE A 151 9.61 5.51 -15.66
N VAL A 152 10.14 6.70 -15.37
CA VAL A 152 9.30 7.89 -15.10
C VAL A 152 8.55 8.33 -16.35
N VAL A 153 9.21 8.36 -17.52
CA VAL A 153 8.56 8.75 -18.79
C VAL A 153 7.43 7.79 -19.15
N VAL A 154 7.64 6.48 -19.02
CA VAL A 154 6.60 5.48 -19.26
C VAL A 154 5.47 5.63 -18.25
N ALA A 155 5.77 5.82 -16.96
CA ALA A 155 4.76 6.04 -15.93
C ALA A 155 3.91 7.30 -16.18
N LEU A 156 4.51 8.39 -16.67
CA LEU A 156 3.78 9.60 -17.06
C LEU A 156 2.91 9.37 -18.31
N LEU A 157 3.37 8.58 -19.28
CA LEU A 157 2.60 8.24 -20.47
C LEU A 157 1.37 7.36 -20.14
N CYS A 158 1.44 6.54 -19.08
CA CYS A 158 0.28 5.77 -18.60
C CYS A 158 -0.89 6.65 -18.16
N ILE A 159 -0.64 7.88 -17.69
CA ILE A 159 -1.69 8.78 -17.16
C ILE A 159 -2.67 9.20 -18.28
N PRO A 160 -2.23 9.74 -19.43
CA PRO A 160 -3.10 9.99 -20.58
C PRO A 160 -3.79 8.73 -21.10
N VAL A 161 -3.11 7.59 -21.10
CA VAL A 161 -3.68 6.32 -21.60
C VAL A 161 -4.86 5.88 -20.72
N LEU A 162 -4.75 6.00 -19.40
CA LEU A 162 -5.82 5.65 -18.46
C LEU A 162 -7.00 6.64 -18.54
N LEU A 163 -6.72 7.93 -18.74
CA LEU A 163 -7.76 8.96 -18.84
C LEU A 163 -8.54 8.88 -20.16
N LEU A 164 -7.85 8.68 -21.29
CA LEU A 164 -8.46 8.71 -22.62
C LEU A 164 -8.91 7.33 -23.13
N GLY A 165 -8.40 6.24 -22.55
CA GLY A 165 -8.62 4.89 -23.06
C GLY A 165 -10.10 4.50 -23.20
N LYS A 166 -10.86 4.58 -22.10
CA LYS A 166 -12.29 4.28 -22.07
C LYS A 166 -13.16 5.23 -22.93
N PRO A 167 -13.06 6.57 -22.77
CA PRO A 167 -13.94 7.48 -23.53
C PRO A 167 -13.67 7.43 -25.04
N ILE A 168 -12.41 7.32 -25.48
CA ILE A 168 -12.09 7.20 -26.92
C ILE A 168 -12.61 5.87 -27.49
N TYR A 169 -12.47 4.77 -26.74
CA TYR A 169 -12.99 3.48 -27.19
C TYR A 169 -14.51 3.48 -27.36
N LEU A 170 -15.26 4.08 -26.43
CA LEU A 170 -16.72 4.20 -26.53
C LEU A 170 -17.14 5.11 -27.69
N LEU A 171 -16.41 6.19 -27.94
CA LEU A 171 -16.64 7.07 -29.09
C LEU A 171 -16.41 6.34 -30.42
N CYS A 172 -15.33 5.57 -30.52
CA CYS A 172 -14.98 4.83 -31.74
C CYS A 172 -15.94 3.66 -32.00
N CYS A 173 -16.37 2.94 -30.94
CA CYS A 173 -17.31 1.83 -31.05
C CYS A 173 -18.76 2.32 -31.25
N GLY A 174 -19.13 3.48 -30.73
CA GLY A 174 -20.43 4.12 -30.95
C GLY A 174 -20.61 4.61 -32.38
N HIS A 175 -19.55 5.12 -33.02
CA HIS A 175 -19.57 5.50 -34.43
C HIS A 175 -19.80 4.30 -35.36
N SER A 176 -19.30 3.12 -34.98
CA SER A 176 -19.47 1.89 -35.79
C SER A 176 -20.87 1.27 -35.68
N LYS A 177 -21.62 1.51 -34.59
CA LYS A 177 -23.02 1.03 -34.44
C LYS A 177 -24.07 1.98 -35.03
N LYS A 178 -23.73 3.26 -35.26
CA LYS A 178 -24.65 4.24 -35.87
C LYS A 178 -24.76 4.09 -37.41
N SER A 179 -24.00 3.19 -38.03
CA SER A 179 -24.04 2.88 -39.47
C SER A 179 -24.85 1.63 -39.85
N GLU A 180 -25.60 1.03 -38.91
CA GLU A 180 -26.41 -0.17 -39.17
C GLU A 180 -27.80 -0.07 -38.50
N HIS A 181 -28.52 1.03 -38.75
CA HIS A 181 -29.98 1.06 -38.56
C HIS A 181 -30.65 2.19 -39.36
N ILE A 182 -30.45 2.21 -40.68
CA ILE A 182 -31.37 2.90 -41.60
C ILE A 182 -31.66 1.94 -42.74
N SER A 183 -32.87 1.38 -42.70
CA SER A 183 -33.64 0.74 -43.78
C SER A 183 -34.08 -0.69 -43.46
N GLU A 184 -35.23 -0.84 -42.81
CA GLU A 184 -36.32 -1.66 -43.37
C GLU A 184 -37.68 -1.30 -42.77
N ASN A 185 -38.68 -1.24 -43.66
CA ASN A 185 -40.02 -0.71 -43.44
C ASN A 185 -40.94 -1.68 -42.69
N GLY A 186 -41.82 -1.08 -41.87
CA GLY A 186 -43.17 -1.48 -41.43
C GLY A 186 -43.67 -2.92 -41.47
N ASP A 187 -44.28 -3.38 -40.37
CA ASP A 187 -45.72 -3.74 -40.36
C ASP A 187 -46.30 -3.79 -38.93
N VAL A 188 -47.63 -3.81 -38.93
CA VAL A 188 -48.71 -3.62 -37.97
C VAL A 188 -48.84 -4.64 -36.80
N ASN A 189 -49.35 -4.13 -35.66
CA ASN A 189 -50.29 -4.74 -34.67
C ASN A 189 -49.84 -5.34 -33.31
N GLN A 190 -50.73 -5.04 -32.34
CA GLN A 190 -51.04 -5.69 -31.05
C GLN A 190 -50.05 -5.49 -29.88
N GLY A 191 -50.45 -5.07 -28.67
CA GLY A 191 -51.77 -4.82 -28.07
C GLY A 191 -51.65 -4.87 -26.53
N LEU A 192 -52.51 -4.09 -25.85
CA LEU A 192 -52.85 -4.07 -24.40
C LEU A 192 -51.77 -3.55 -23.41
N GLU A 193 -51.94 -2.36 -22.80
CA GLU A 193 -52.66 -2.06 -21.53
C GLU A 193 -51.96 -2.66 -20.28
N LEU A 194 -51.68 -1.98 -19.15
CA LEU A 194 -52.27 -0.82 -18.47
C LEU A 194 -51.23 -0.06 -17.60
N THR A 195 -51.41 1.27 -17.49
CA THR A 195 -50.90 2.14 -16.41
C THR A 195 -51.83 2.04 -15.17
N PRO A 196 -51.44 2.48 -13.95
CA PRO A 196 -51.82 3.85 -13.55
C PRO A 196 -50.89 4.58 -12.53
N GLU A 197 -50.85 5.92 -12.67
CA GLU A 197 -50.63 6.99 -11.65
C GLU A 197 -49.17 7.28 -11.20
N THR A 198 -48.64 8.52 -11.13
CA THR A 198 -49.22 9.88 -11.00
C THR A 198 -48.21 10.96 -11.47
N PHE A 199 -48.74 12.14 -11.81
CA PHE A 199 -48.13 13.50 -11.81
C PHE A 199 -47.94 14.26 -13.15
N GLU A 200 -48.98 15.06 -13.45
CA GLU A 200 -49.08 16.39 -14.10
C GLU A 200 -48.16 16.82 -15.27
N ALA A 201 -48.81 17.18 -16.38
CA ALA A 201 -48.28 18.03 -17.46
C ALA A 201 -48.62 19.52 -17.21
N PRO A 202 -47.93 20.48 -17.87
CA PRO A 202 -48.54 21.04 -19.07
C PRO A 202 -47.56 21.28 -20.24
N SER A 203 -48.17 21.55 -21.39
CA SER A 203 -47.70 21.38 -22.77
C SER A 203 -47.07 22.61 -23.45
N SER A 204 -46.53 22.36 -24.67
CA SER A 204 -46.05 23.25 -25.78
C SER A 204 -44.54 23.12 -26.01
N SER A 205 -43.96 22.82 -27.18
CA SER A 205 -44.36 22.76 -28.60
C SER A 205 -43.42 21.78 -29.36
N PRO A 206 -43.75 21.33 -30.58
CA PRO A 206 -42.95 20.37 -31.35
C PRO A 206 -41.83 21.06 -32.13
N ALA A 207 -40.66 20.41 -32.23
CA ALA A 207 -39.66 20.49 -33.32
C ALA A 207 -38.21 20.50 -32.82
N HIS A 208 -37.44 19.51 -33.31
CA HIS A 208 -35.98 19.50 -33.47
C HIS A 208 -35.10 19.81 -32.25
N THR A 209 -34.57 18.78 -31.57
CA THR A 209 -33.18 18.71 -31.06
C THR A 209 -32.83 17.26 -30.69
N GLU A 210 -32.49 16.42 -31.68
CA GLU A 210 -31.93 15.06 -31.45
C GLU A 210 -30.41 15.01 -31.64
N HIS A 211 -29.71 16.10 -31.29
CA HIS A 211 -28.25 16.16 -31.46
C HIS A 211 -27.46 16.54 -30.20
N ASN A 212 -28.10 16.65 -29.04
CA ASN A 212 -27.43 17.12 -27.81
C ASN A 212 -27.39 16.10 -26.66
N GLU A 213 -28.16 15.00 -26.69
CA GLU A 213 -28.11 13.99 -25.62
C GLU A 213 -26.80 13.18 -25.59
N GLY A 214 -26.17 12.99 -26.77
CA GLY A 214 -24.89 12.29 -26.87
C GLY A 214 -23.72 13.06 -26.25
N ASP A 215 -23.69 14.38 -26.42
CA ASP A 215 -22.59 15.21 -25.89
C ASP A 215 -22.66 15.30 -24.35
N HIS A 216 -23.85 15.31 -23.76
CA HIS A 216 -24.03 15.27 -22.31
C HIS A 216 -23.58 13.92 -21.70
N GLN A 217 -23.99 12.78 -22.27
CA GLN A 217 -23.53 11.46 -21.79
C GLN A 217 -22.01 11.26 -21.96
N MET A 218 -21.43 11.75 -23.05
CA MET A 218 -19.97 11.67 -23.27
C MET A 218 -19.21 12.54 -22.27
N GLY A 219 -19.74 13.71 -21.92
CA GLY A 219 -19.21 14.57 -20.86
C GLY A 219 -19.20 13.88 -19.49
N GLU A 220 -20.30 13.20 -19.12
CA GLU A 220 -20.39 12.47 -17.85
C GLU A 220 -19.40 11.31 -17.76
N ILE A 221 -19.23 10.53 -18.84
CA ILE A 221 -18.26 9.44 -18.91
C ILE A 221 -16.83 9.98 -18.78
N PHE A 222 -16.53 11.09 -19.44
CA PHE A 222 -15.22 11.73 -19.35
C PHE A 222 -14.93 12.23 -17.94
N ILE A 223 -15.89 12.89 -17.28
CA ILE A 223 -15.74 13.37 -15.90
C ILE A 223 -15.53 12.19 -14.95
N HIS A 224 -16.34 11.14 -15.04
CA HIS A 224 -16.20 9.96 -14.19
C HIS A 224 -14.84 9.27 -14.37
N GLN A 225 -14.39 9.13 -15.62
CA GLN A 225 -13.08 8.54 -15.91
C GLN A 225 -11.91 9.42 -15.42
N ALA A 226 -12.04 10.75 -15.52
CA ALA A 226 -11.04 11.67 -15.00
C ALA A 226 -10.93 11.57 -13.47
N ILE A 227 -12.06 11.51 -12.75
CA ILE A 227 -12.09 11.30 -11.30
C ILE A 227 -11.40 9.98 -10.94
N HIS A 228 -11.78 8.87 -11.60
CA HIS A 228 -11.17 7.56 -11.37
C HIS A 228 -9.65 7.57 -11.60
N THR A 229 -9.17 8.27 -12.63
CA THR A 229 -7.74 8.39 -12.92
C THR A 229 -6.99 9.13 -11.82
N ILE A 230 -7.52 10.28 -11.38
CA ILE A 230 -6.91 11.12 -10.34
C ILE A 230 -6.93 10.38 -9.00
N GLU A 231 -8.07 9.78 -8.65
CA GLU A 231 -8.23 8.99 -7.45
C GLU A 231 -7.23 7.83 -7.42
N TYR A 232 -7.08 7.09 -8.53
CA TYR A 232 -6.15 5.96 -8.60
C TYR A 232 -4.69 6.39 -8.37
N ILE A 233 -4.22 7.46 -9.05
CA ILE A 233 -2.83 7.91 -8.95
C ILE A 233 -2.52 8.42 -7.53
N LEU A 234 -3.39 9.28 -6.98
CA LEU A 234 -3.22 9.83 -5.64
C LEU A 234 -3.34 8.74 -4.56
N SER A 235 -4.29 7.82 -4.72
CA SER A 235 -4.47 6.69 -3.82
C SER A 235 -3.30 5.72 -3.88
N THR A 236 -2.69 5.47 -5.04
CA THR A 236 -1.53 4.57 -5.13
C THR A 236 -0.34 5.11 -4.30
N ILE A 237 -0.09 6.42 -4.35
CA ILE A 237 0.97 7.05 -3.54
C ILE A 237 0.59 7.07 -2.05
N SER A 238 -0.63 7.50 -1.74
CA SER A 238 -1.14 7.61 -0.37
C SER A 238 -1.21 6.26 0.34
N HIS A 239 -1.71 5.23 -0.33
CA HIS A 239 -1.80 3.87 0.21
C HIS A 239 -0.41 3.31 0.50
N THR A 240 0.55 3.49 -0.39
CA THR A 240 1.93 3.03 -0.14
C THR A 240 2.53 3.72 1.10
N ALA A 241 2.31 5.01 1.28
CA ALA A 241 2.76 5.73 2.48
C ALA A 241 2.02 5.28 3.76
N SER A 242 0.71 4.98 3.66
CA SER A 242 -0.11 4.50 4.78
C SER A 242 0.43 3.19 5.39
N TYR A 243 1.11 2.34 4.61
CA TYR A 243 1.73 1.11 5.12
C TYR A 243 2.81 1.36 6.19
N LEU A 244 3.42 2.56 6.25
CA LEU A 244 4.36 2.95 7.31
C LEU A 244 3.79 2.78 8.72
N ARG A 245 2.45 2.73 8.85
CA ARG A 245 1.76 2.42 10.09
C ARG A 245 2.17 1.07 10.68
N LEU A 246 2.39 0.05 9.85
CA LEU A 246 2.84 -1.28 10.30
C LEU A 246 4.19 -1.19 11.02
N TRP A 247 5.10 -0.36 10.49
CA TRP A 247 6.37 -0.07 11.15
C TRP A 247 6.17 0.67 12.47
N ALA A 248 5.41 1.77 12.46
CA ALA A 248 5.20 2.61 13.64
C ALA A 248 4.60 1.82 14.81
N LEU A 249 3.56 1.03 14.53
CA LEU A 249 2.91 0.18 15.53
C LEU A 249 3.86 -0.92 16.05
N SER A 250 4.60 -1.58 15.16
CA SER A 250 5.57 -2.59 15.55
C SER A 250 6.73 -2.01 16.39
N LEU A 251 7.09 -0.74 16.18
CA LEU A 251 8.07 -0.05 17.00
C LEU A 251 7.49 0.31 18.37
N ALA A 252 6.30 0.89 18.43
CA ALA A 252 5.63 1.26 19.68
C ALA A 252 5.44 0.04 20.59
N HIS A 253 4.93 -1.06 20.05
CA HIS A 253 4.74 -2.31 20.79
C HIS A 253 6.06 -2.84 21.38
N ALA A 254 7.15 -2.80 20.60
CA ALA A 254 8.47 -3.23 21.06
C ALA A 254 9.04 -2.32 22.16
N GLN A 255 8.86 -1.01 22.05
CA GLN A 255 9.31 -0.03 23.05
C GLN A 255 8.51 -0.15 24.34
N LEU A 256 7.18 -0.25 24.26
CA LEU A 256 6.33 -0.41 25.44
C LEU A 256 6.59 -1.72 26.18
N SER A 257 6.86 -2.81 25.44
CA SER A 257 7.27 -4.08 26.03
C SER A 257 8.61 -3.99 26.77
N GLU A 258 9.60 -3.29 26.19
CA GLU A 258 10.91 -3.09 26.84
C GLU A 258 10.82 -2.20 28.09
N VAL A 259 9.99 -1.15 28.06
CA VAL A 259 9.76 -0.28 29.23
C VAL A 259 9.04 -1.04 30.34
N LEU A 260 8.02 -1.85 30.03
CA LEU A 260 7.33 -2.66 31.04
C LEU A 260 8.25 -3.70 31.67
N TRP A 261 9.13 -4.32 30.88
CA TRP A 261 10.14 -5.25 31.39
C TRP A 261 11.13 -4.59 32.35
N THR A 262 11.72 -3.46 31.92
CA THR A 262 12.76 -2.76 32.69
C THR A 262 12.20 -2.10 33.95
N MET A 263 11.02 -1.49 33.88
CA MET A 263 10.46 -0.76 35.02
C MET A 263 9.77 -1.65 36.06
N VAL A 264 9.16 -2.77 35.66
CA VAL A 264 8.39 -3.63 36.58
C VAL A 264 9.20 -4.87 36.98
N LEU A 265 9.57 -5.71 36.01
CA LEU A 265 10.17 -7.01 36.33
C LEU A 265 11.65 -6.90 36.72
N SER A 266 12.44 -6.09 36.00
CA SER A 266 13.87 -5.90 36.30
C SER A 266 14.09 -5.22 37.66
N ASN A 267 13.28 -4.21 37.98
CA ASN A 267 13.32 -3.55 39.29
C ASN A 267 12.83 -4.48 40.42
N GLY A 268 11.79 -5.28 40.16
CA GLY A 268 11.32 -6.30 41.12
C GLY A 268 12.37 -7.35 41.43
N LEU A 269 13.13 -7.79 40.41
CA LEU A 269 14.22 -8.74 40.58
C LEU A 269 15.41 -8.11 41.33
N SER A 270 15.80 -6.88 40.98
CA SER A 270 16.92 -6.18 41.61
C SER A 270 16.64 -5.83 43.09
N GLY A 271 15.42 -5.37 43.40
CA GLY A 271 15.00 -5.09 44.77
C GLY A 271 14.92 -6.33 45.66
N SER A 272 14.75 -7.53 45.08
CA SER A 272 14.77 -8.80 45.81
C SER A 272 16.20 -9.32 46.10
N ALA A 273 17.22 -8.80 45.41
CA ALA A 273 18.62 -9.19 45.57
C ALA A 273 19.37 -8.36 46.65
N GLU A 274 18.89 -7.15 46.96
CA GLU A 274 19.53 -6.23 47.91
C GLU A 274 19.02 -6.37 49.36
N GLY A 275 17.95 -7.16 49.56
CA GLY A 275 17.44 -7.51 50.88
C GLY A 275 18.26 -8.61 51.54
N ASN A 276 19.08 -8.22 52.54
CA ASN A 276 19.74 -9.02 53.58
C ASN A 276 19.66 -10.56 53.42
N ALA A 277 20.82 -11.22 53.36
CA ALA A 277 21.07 -12.65 53.10
C ALA A 277 20.35 -13.70 53.99
N GLY A 278 19.37 -13.31 54.82
CA GLY A 278 18.61 -14.17 55.73
C GLY A 278 17.20 -14.57 55.29
N SER A 279 16.64 -14.06 54.17
CA SER A 279 15.26 -14.41 53.77
C SER A 279 15.07 -14.66 52.27
N TYR A 280 15.66 -15.75 51.80
CA TYR A 280 15.38 -16.33 50.47
C TYR A 280 13.87 -16.61 50.26
N VAL A 281 13.13 -16.88 51.36
CA VAL A 281 11.67 -17.12 51.31
C VAL A 281 10.89 -15.82 51.11
N ALA A 282 11.25 -14.72 51.78
CA ALA A 282 10.54 -13.44 51.61
C ALA A 282 10.80 -12.81 50.23
N GLY A 283 12.02 -12.92 49.70
CA GLY A 283 12.34 -12.47 48.34
C GLY A 283 11.52 -13.18 47.27
N GLY A 284 11.32 -14.50 47.42
CA GLY A 284 10.49 -15.29 46.49
C GLY A 284 9.00 -14.88 46.50
N ILE A 285 8.45 -14.56 47.67
CA ILE A 285 7.05 -14.10 47.80
C ILE A 285 6.87 -12.73 47.13
N ILE A 286 7.81 -11.80 47.35
CA ILE A 286 7.78 -10.47 46.72
C ILE A 286 7.88 -10.58 45.19
N LEU A 287 8.79 -11.41 44.69
CA LEU A 287 8.95 -11.66 43.26
C LEU A 287 7.68 -12.24 42.65
N TYR A 288 7.02 -13.19 43.32
CA TYR A 288 5.75 -13.76 42.85
C TYR A 288 4.66 -12.69 42.70
N VAL A 289 4.54 -11.78 43.67
CA VAL A 289 3.57 -10.67 43.61
C VAL A 289 3.90 -9.69 42.48
N VAL A 290 5.18 -9.31 42.32
CA VAL A 290 5.60 -8.40 41.24
C VAL A 290 5.43 -9.05 39.87
N PHE A 291 5.70 -10.36 39.74
CA PHE A 291 5.45 -11.12 38.53
C PHE A 291 3.96 -11.17 38.19
N ALA A 292 3.09 -11.40 39.17
CA ALA A 292 1.65 -11.36 38.97
C ALA A 292 1.18 -9.98 38.47
N ALA A 293 1.70 -8.89 39.05
CA ALA A 293 1.41 -7.53 38.59
C ALA A 293 1.91 -7.27 37.16
N TRP A 294 3.14 -7.68 36.83
CA TRP A 294 3.70 -7.57 35.48
C TRP A 294 2.88 -8.37 34.45
N ALA A 295 2.43 -9.57 34.79
CA ALA A 295 1.63 -10.42 33.91
C ALA A 295 0.27 -9.80 33.60
N VAL A 296 -0.41 -9.23 34.61
CA VAL A 296 -1.71 -8.55 34.43
C VAL A 296 -1.55 -7.30 33.55
N LEU A 297 -0.51 -6.48 33.78
CA LEU A 297 -0.26 -5.29 32.96
C LEU A 297 0.09 -5.64 31.51
N THR A 298 0.89 -6.69 31.30
CA THR A 298 1.23 -7.19 29.96
C THR A 298 -0.02 -7.67 29.22
N LEU A 299 -0.89 -8.43 29.89
CA LEU A 299 -2.12 -8.93 29.29
C LEU A 299 -3.12 -7.81 28.97
N ALA A 300 -3.33 -6.87 29.89
CA ALA A 300 -4.30 -5.79 29.71
C ALA A 300 -3.84 -4.76 28.66
N ILE A 301 -2.58 -4.31 28.74
CA ILE A 301 -2.09 -3.20 27.90
C ILE A 301 -1.53 -3.74 26.57
N LEU A 302 -0.51 -4.61 26.63
CA LEU A 302 0.21 -5.06 25.43
C LEU A 302 -0.60 -6.04 24.57
N VAL A 303 -1.40 -6.92 25.19
CA VAL A 303 -2.18 -7.91 24.43
C VAL A 303 -3.56 -7.38 24.06
N MET A 304 -4.35 -6.88 25.01
CA MET A 304 -5.72 -6.44 24.69
C MET A 304 -5.76 -5.08 24.00
N MET A 305 -5.25 -4.01 24.64
CA MET A 305 -5.40 -2.65 24.11
C MET A 305 -4.60 -2.43 22.83
N GLU A 306 -3.31 -2.79 22.82
CA GLU A 306 -2.48 -2.67 21.63
C GLU A 306 -2.85 -3.69 20.54
N GLY A 307 -3.23 -4.92 20.92
CA GLY A 307 -3.68 -5.93 19.95
C GLY A 307 -4.95 -5.51 19.21
N LEU A 308 -5.90 -4.88 19.91
CA LEU A 308 -7.11 -4.33 19.27
C LEU A 308 -6.77 -3.14 18.36
N SER A 309 -5.87 -2.25 18.77
CA SER A 309 -5.38 -1.16 17.90
C SER A 309 -4.71 -1.71 16.63
N ALA A 310 -3.88 -2.76 16.78
CA ALA A 310 -3.24 -3.45 15.67
C ALA A 310 -4.28 -4.03 14.70
N PHE A 311 -5.28 -4.71 15.23
CA PHE A 311 -6.37 -5.29 14.46
C PHE A 311 -7.17 -4.25 13.68
N LEU A 312 -7.54 -3.12 14.29
CA LEU A 312 -8.28 -2.07 13.58
C LEU A 312 -7.44 -1.43 12.47
N HIS A 313 -6.12 -1.30 12.68
CA HIS A 313 -5.21 -0.81 11.66
C HIS A 313 -5.04 -1.79 10.49
N THR A 314 -5.01 -3.11 10.75
CA THR A 314 -4.99 -4.11 9.69
C THR A 314 -6.33 -4.18 8.96
N LEU A 315 -7.46 -4.05 9.64
CA LEU A 315 -8.78 -3.99 9.02
C LEU A 315 -8.87 -2.78 8.08
N ARG A 316 -8.43 -1.60 8.52
CA ARG A 316 -8.32 -0.40 7.68
C ARG A 316 -7.52 -0.69 6.41
N LEU A 317 -6.32 -1.28 6.56
CA LEU A 317 -5.44 -1.67 5.44
C LEU A 317 -6.13 -2.58 4.43
N HIS A 318 -7.01 -3.48 4.88
CA HIS A 318 -7.77 -4.34 3.98
C HIS A 318 -8.93 -3.57 3.33
N TRP A 319 -9.68 -2.81 4.12
CA TRP A 319 -10.89 -2.12 3.64
C TRP A 319 -10.56 -0.99 2.66
N VAL A 320 -9.61 -0.13 2.99
CA VAL A 320 -9.31 1.06 2.19
C VAL A 320 -8.24 0.74 1.15
N GLU A 321 -7.11 0.14 1.53
CA GLU A 321 -5.98 -0.02 0.61
C GLU A 321 -6.07 -1.27 -0.29
N PHE A 322 -6.81 -2.31 0.10
CA PHE A 322 -6.94 -3.57 -0.67
C PHE A 322 -8.27 -3.67 -1.43
N MET A 323 -9.42 -3.48 -0.77
CA MET A 323 -10.74 -3.63 -1.40
C MET A 323 -11.02 -2.55 -2.46
N SER A 324 -10.52 -1.33 -2.30
CA SER A 324 -10.72 -0.22 -3.25
C SER A 324 -10.23 -0.51 -4.67
N LYS A 325 -9.45 -1.56 -4.88
CA LYS A 325 -8.82 -1.89 -6.17
C LYS A 325 -9.62 -2.84 -7.05
N PHE A 326 -10.50 -3.64 -6.47
CA PHE A 326 -11.22 -4.68 -7.20
C PHE A 326 -12.70 -4.77 -6.82
N TYR A 327 -13.10 -4.19 -5.68
CA TYR A 327 -14.46 -4.27 -5.17
C TYR A 327 -15.26 -3.01 -5.57
N GLU A 328 -16.18 -3.16 -6.53
CA GLU A 328 -17.05 -2.08 -7.01
C GLU A 328 -18.25 -1.80 -6.08
N GLY A 329 -18.55 -2.67 -5.10
CA GLY A 329 -19.56 -2.41 -4.06
C GLY A 329 -21.03 -2.37 -4.49
N ALA A 330 -21.36 -2.63 -5.75
CA ALA A 330 -22.72 -2.50 -6.29
C ALA A 330 -23.64 -3.74 -6.08
N GLY A 331 -23.59 -4.35 -4.89
CA GLY A 331 -24.39 -5.54 -4.56
C GLY A 331 -25.51 -5.27 -3.57
N TYR A 332 -26.59 -6.05 -3.64
CA TYR A 332 -27.58 -6.14 -2.57
C TYR A 332 -27.33 -7.39 -1.73
N VAL A 333 -27.55 -7.32 -0.42
CA VAL A 333 -27.43 -8.47 0.46
C VAL A 333 -28.56 -9.44 0.13
N PHE A 334 -28.21 -10.70 -0.18
CA PHE A 334 -29.21 -11.74 -0.40
C PHE A 334 -29.85 -12.13 0.93
N GLN A 335 -31.10 -11.70 1.14
CA GLN A 335 -31.94 -12.16 2.23
C GLN A 335 -32.91 -13.21 1.70
N PRO A 336 -32.69 -14.52 1.97
CA PRO A 336 -33.67 -15.53 1.62
C PRO A 336 -34.90 -15.38 2.52
N PHE A 337 -36.07 -15.67 1.96
CA PHE A 337 -37.28 -15.82 2.76
C PHE A 337 -37.12 -17.03 3.69
N SER A 338 -36.95 -16.79 4.99
CA SER A 338 -36.75 -17.81 6.02
C SER A 338 -37.58 -17.48 7.25
N PHE A 339 -38.49 -18.38 7.63
CA PHE A 339 -39.35 -18.22 8.80
C PHE A 339 -38.57 -18.05 10.11
N LYS A 340 -37.38 -18.66 10.21
CA LYS A 340 -36.51 -18.50 11.37
C LYS A 340 -36.09 -17.03 11.56
N MET A 341 -35.82 -16.34 10.46
CA MET A 341 -35.35 -14.95 10.47
C MET A 341 -36.46 -13.97 10.85
N ILE A 342 -37.73 -14.32 10.58
CA ILE A 342 -38.91 -13.53 10.92
C ILE A 342 -39.25 -13.70 12.41
N LEU A 343 -39.24 -14.94 12.92
CA LEU A 343 -39.45 -15.21 14.35
C LEU A 343 -38.36 -14.54 15.21
N GLU A 344 -37.10 -14.59 14.76
CA GLU A 344 -35.98 -13.95 15.46
C GLU A 344 -36.05 -12.42 15.40
N SER A 345 -36.69 -11.81 14.39
CA SER A 345 -36.95 -10.36 14.39
C SER A 345 -38.11 -9.95 15.30
N GLU A 346 -39.14 -10.77 15.44
CA GLU A 346 -40.25 -10.51 16.38
C GLU A 346 -39.75 -10.61 17.83
N ASP A 347 -38.93 -11.61 18.16
CA ASP A 347 -38.35 -11.77 19.51
C ASP A 347 -37.44 -10.58 19.90
N LEU A 348 -36.72 -9.97 18.94
CA LEU A 348 -35.86 -8.79 19.18
C LEU A 348 -36.64 -7.47 19.29
N GLU A 349 -37.89 -7.42 18.83
CA GLU A 349 -38.78 -6.26 19.00
C GLU A 349 -39.52 -6.28 20.34
N GLU A 350 -39.54 -7.44 21.03
CA GLU A 350 -40.17 -7.63 22.34
C GLU A 350 -39.23 -7.41 23.55
N GLU A 351 -37.90 -7.41 23.36
CA GLU A 351 -36.88 -6.99 24.35
C GLU A 351 -36.49 -5.51 24.23
#